data_AF-A0A821JW23-F1
#
_entry.id   AF-A0A821JW23-F1
#
_cell.length_a   1.000
_cell.length_b   1.000
_cell.length_c   1.000
_cell.angle_alpha   90.00
_cell.angle_beta   90.00
_cell.angle_gamma   90.00
#
_symmetry.space_group_name_H-M   'P 1'
#
loop_
_entity.id
_entity.type
_entity.pdbx_description
1 polymer ?
#
loop_
_entity_poly.entity_id
_entity_poly.type
_entity_poly.pdbx_seq_one_letter_code
_entity_poly.pdbx_strand_id
1 'polypeptide(L)'
;DFTFDEKAFTNERDKIRELETERQKLYANLVRWLKINFGESFSASMHIKVLRVFVESVLRYGLPVNFVAIIIHPTRKSTKRLRDVLDQLFGYLDQSDRSIYDEQIDIPGILALQQEYYPYVYFKLDLDYIDMNKK
;
A
#
# COMPACT_ATOMS: atom_id res chain seq x y z
N ASP A 1 55.79 16.02 -3.83
CA ASP A 1 55.92 16.91 -2.67
C ASP A 1 54.61 17.59 -2.34
N PHE A 2 54.29 17.67 -1.05
CA PHE A 2 53.18 18.47 -0.53
C PHE A 2 53.68 19.90 -0.27
N THR A 3 53.01 20.90 -0.82
CA THR A 3 53.27 22.32 -0.56
C THR A 3 52.11 22.92 0.21
N PHE A 4 52.37 23.37 1.43
CA PHE A 4 51.35 23.98 2.28
C PHE A 4 50.98 25.38 1.75
N ASP A 5 49.70 25.55 1.42
CA ASP A 5 49.10 26.85 1.10
C ASP A 5 47.99 27.14 2.12
N GLU A 6 48.26 28.09 3.01
CA GLU A 6 47.35 28.49 4.08
C GLU A 6 46.02 29.02 3.54
N LYS A 7 46.02 29.71 2.39
CA LYS A 7 44.80 30.24 1.76
C LYS A 7 43.94 29.12 1.19
N ALA A 8 44.57 28.12 0.56
CA ALA A 8 43.88 26.95 0.06
C ALA A 8 43.22 26.17 1.20
N PHE A 9 43.92 26.00 2.33
CA PHE A 9 43.39 25.33 3.52
C PHE A 9 42.19 26.07 4.14
N THR A 10 42.26 27.41 4.28
CA THR A 10 41.13 28.20 4.79
C THR A 10 39.92 28.15 3.85
N ASN A 11 40.15 28.24 2.53
CA ASN A 11 39.08 28.18 1.54
C ASN A 11 38.38 26.82 1.54
N GLU A 12 39.14 25.73 1.66
CA GLU A 12 38.58 24.38 1.76
C GLU A 12 37.73 24.22 3.03
N ARG A 13 38.23 24.69 4.18
CA ARG A 13 37.49 24.65 5.44
C ARG A 13 36.19 25.44 5.37
N ASP A 14 36.21 26.63 4.77
CA ASP A 14 35.03 27.46 4.61
C ASP A 14 34.05 26.85 3.59
N LYS A 15 34.55 26.20 2.54
CA LYS A 15 33.71 25.47 1.59
C LYS A 15 33.00 24.28 2.23
N ILE A 16 33.68 23.52 3.08
CA ILE A 16 33.05 22.43 3.84
C ILE A 16 31.92 22.96 4.72
N ARG A 17 32.15 24.06 5.44
CA ARG A 17 31.12 24.69 6.30
C ARG A 17 29.92 25.21 5.51
N GLU A 18 30.17 25.82 4.35
CA GLU A 18 29.12 26.26 3.44
C GLU A 18 28.26 25.06 2.98
N LEU A 19 28.91 23.99 2.52
CA LEU A 19 28.25 22.77 2.05
C LEU A 19 27.45 22.08 3.17
N GLU A 20 27.97 22.02 4.39
CA GLU A 20 27.24 21.46 5.53
C GLU A 20 25.97 22.26 5.86
N THR A 21 26.09 23.59 5.82
CA THR A 21 24.96 24.50 6.07
C THR A 21 23.91 24.37 4.97
N GLU A 22 24.34 24.32 3.70
CA GLU A 22 23.46 24.12 2.55
C GLU A 22 22.76 22.76 2.61
N ARG A 23 23.50 21.68 2.88
CA ARG A 23 22.93 20.33 3.06
C ARG A 23 21.84 20.35 4.14
N GLN A 24 22.09 20.98 5.28
CA GLN A 24 21.11 21.03 6.37
C GLN A 24 19.83 21.76 5.95
N LYS A 25 19.96 22.87 5.23
CA LYS A 25 18.83 23.64 4.71
C LYS A 25 18.03 22.87 3.65
N LEU A 26 18.73 22.27 2.69
CA LEU A 26 18.11 21.47 1.62
C LEU A 26 17.40 20.24 2.18
N TYR A 27 18.01 19.56 3.15
CA TYR A 27 17.41 18.39 3.79
C TYR A 27 16.08 18.73 4.47
N ALA A 28 16.03 19.82 5.24
CA ALA A 28 14.79 20.25 5.89
C ALA A 28 13.68 20.56 4.88
N ASN A 29 14.01 21.27 3.79
CA ASN A 29 13.07 21.57 2.71
C ASN A 29 12.60 20.31 1.99
N LEU A 30 13.52 19.39 1.69
CA LEU A 30 13.21 18.12 1.03
C LEU A 30 12.27 17.28 1.88
N VAL A 31 12.54 17.11 3.17
CA VAL A 31 11.67 16.33 4.07
C VAL A 31 10.27 16.94 4.13
N ARG A 32 10.16 18.26 4.23
CA ARG A 32 8.85 18.95 4.20
C ARG A 32 8.11 18.68 2.89
N TRP A 33 8.80 18.82 1.76
CA TRP A 33 8.22 18.59 0.44
C TRP A 33 7.77 17.14 0.27
N LEU A 34 8.60 16.17 0.68
CA LEU A 34 8.27 14.75 0.62
C LEU A 34 7.06 14.41 1.48
N LYS A 35 6.95 14.93 2.71
CA LYS A 35 5.80 14.70 3.58
C LYS A 35 4.49 15.15 2.95
N ILE A 36 4.49 16.32 2.30
CA ILE A 36 3.30 16.87 1.61
C ILE A 36 2.94 15.97 0.42
N ASN A 37 3.89 15.74 -0.48
CA ASN A 37 3.62 14.99 -1.72
C ASN A 37 3.29 13.52 -1.47
N PHE A 38 3.87 12.92 -0.42
CA PHE A 38 3.49 11.57 0.01
C PHE A 38 2.04 11.53 0.48
N GLY A 39 1.60 12.52 1.29
CA GLY A 39 0.20 12.60 1.73
C GLY A 39 -0.78 12.73 0.56
N GLU A 40 -0.47 13.59 -0.41
CA GLU A 40 -1.27 13.74 -1.63
C GLU A 40 -1.32 12.44 -2.45
N SER A 41 -0.17 11.79 -2.66
CA SER A 41 -0.07 10.54 -3.42
C SER A 41 -0.79 9.37 -2.73
N PHE A 42 -0.69 9.30 -1.40
CA PHE A 42 -1.41 8.32 -0.59
C PHE A 42 -2.92 8.53 -0.67
N SER A 43 -3.37 9.79 -0.54
CA SER A 43 -4.78 10.17 -0.68
C SER A 43 -5.31 9.76 -2.06
N ALA A 44 -4.61 10.11 -3.15
CA ALA A 44 -4.99 9.73 -4.50
C ALA A 44 -5.09 8.19 -4.67
N SER A 45 -4.14 7.45 -4.09
CA SER A 45 -4.16 5.98 -4.10
C SER A 45 -5.38 5.41 -3.38
N MET A 46 -5.78 6.01 -2.24
CA MET A 46 -6.99 5.63 -1.52
C MET A 46 -8.26 5.95 -2.31
N HIS A 47 -8.33 7.09 -3.00
CA HIS A 47 -9.47 7.42 -3.86
C HIS A 47 -9.68 6.36 -4.96
N ILE A 48 -8.60 5.88 -5.58
CA ILE A 48 -8.67 4.80 -6.57
C ILE A 48 -9.22 3.51 -5.95
N LYS A 49 -8.80 3.17 -4.72
CA LYS A 49 -9.33 2.00 -4.01
C LYS A 49 -10.82 2.13 -3.70
N VAL A 50 -11.27 3.30 -3.23
CA VAL A 50 -12.69 3.58 -2.97
C VAL A 50 -13.52 3.45 -4.24
N LEU A 51 -13.06 4.04 -5.34
CA LEU A 51 -13.72 3.92 -6.64
C LEU A 51 -13.83 2.45 -7.09
N ARG A 52 -12.75 1.66 -6.93
CA ARG A 52 -12.78 0.23 -7.24
C ARG A 52 -13.77 -0.53 -6.36
N VAL A 53 -13.77 -0.32 -5.04
CA VAL A 53 -14.74 -0.93 -4.12
C VAL A 53 -16.17 -0.59 -4.54
N PHE A 54 -16.44 0.68 -4.88
CA PHE A 54 -17.75 1.13 -5.32
C PHE A 54 -18.18 0.43 -6.61
N VAL A 55 -17.34 0.46 -7.65
CA VAL A 55 -17.65 -0.16 -8.96
C VAL A 55 -17.87 -1.67 -8.81
N GLU A 56 -17.00 -2.39 -8.10
CA GLU A 56 -17.18 -3.83 -7.85
C GLU A 56 -18.46 -4.13 -7.06
N SER A 57 -18.81 -3.27 -6.10
CA SER A 57 -20.04 -3.44 -5.32
C SER A 57 -21.29 -3.23 -6.18
N VAL A 58 -21.27 -2.27 -7.11
CA VAL A 58 -22.36 -2.10 -8.10
C VAL A 58 -22.45 -3.30 -9.04
N LEU A 59 -21.31 -3.80 -9.53
CA LEU A 59 -21.28 -4.95 -10.45
C LEU A 59 -21.75 -6.24 -9.76
N ARG A 60 -21.41 -6.42 -8.47
CA ARG A 60 -21.74 -7.63 -7.72
C ARG A 60 -23.16 -7.61 -7.14
N TYR A 61 -23.59 -6.47 -6.58
CA TYR A 61 -24.86 -6.38 -5.84
C TYR A 61 -25.96 -5.66 -6.63
N GLY A 62 -25.64 -5.03 -7.75
CA GLY A 62 -26.60 -4.35 -8.61
C GLY A 62 -27.04 -2.97 -8.11
N LEU A 63 -28.13 -2.48 -8.71
CA LEU A 63 -28.79 -1.22 -8.37
C LEU A 63 -30.17 -1.47 -7.74
N PRO A 64 -30.66 -0.56 -6.89
CA PRO A 64 -30.01 0.67 -6.42
C PRO A 64 -28.83 0.39 -5.46
N VAL A 65 -27.90 1.34 -5.35
CA VAL A 65 -26.75 1.23 -4.45
C VAL A 65 -27.24 1.14 -3.00
N ASN A 66 -27.08 -0.03 -2.40
CA ASN A 66 -27.42 -0.28 -1.00
C ASN A 66 -26.34 -1.16 -0.33
N PHE A 67 -25.17 -0.57 -0.12
CA PHE A 67 -24.05 -1.23 0.54
C PHE A 67 -23.22 -0.24 1.33
N VAL A 68 -22.49 -0.76 2.33
CA VAL A 68 -21.55 0.00 3.16
C VAL A 68 -20.17 -0.62 3.02
N ALA A 69 -19.17 0.20 2.70
CA ALA A 69 -17.78 -0.21 2.69
C ALA A 69 -17.14 0.02 4.07
N ILE A 70 -16.32 -0.93 4.53
CA ILE A 70 -15.65 -0.89 5.84
C ILE A 70 -14.17 -1.18 5.65
N ILE A 71 -13.31 -0.44 6.35
CA ILE A 71 -11.87 -0.73 6.46
C ILE A 71 -11.64 -1.51 7.75
N ILE A 72 -11.00 -2.67 7.64
CA ILE A 72 -10.66 -3.53 8.78
C ILE A 72 -9.15 -3.69 8.84
N HIS A 73 -8.57 -3.40 10.00
CA HIS A 73 -7.14 -3.63 10.30
C HIS A 73 -7.00 -4.82 11.25
N PRO A 74 -6.93 -6.06 10.75
CA PRO A 74 -6.82 -7.24 11.59
C PRO A 74 -5.43 -7.37 12.21
N THR A 75 -5.37 -7.94 13.42
CA THR A 75 -4.09 -8.40 13.97
C THR A 75 -3.62 -9.64 13.21
N ARG A 76 -2.30 -9.86 13.10
CA ARG A 76 -1.73 -11.03 12.37
C ARG A 76 -2.30 -12.38 12.82
N LYS A 77 -2.65 -12.52 14.11
CA LYS A 77 -3.19 -13.77 14.67
C LYS A 77 -4.70 -13.94 14.40
N SER A 78 -5.43 -12.86 14.14
CA SER A 78 -6.88 -12.89 13.96
C SER A 78 -7.33 -12.93 12.50
N THR A 79 -6.41 -12.79 11.53
CA THR A 79 -6.77 -12.74 10.09
C THR A 79 -7.57 -13.97 9.66
N LYS A 80 -7.14 -15.18 10.03
CA LYS A 80 -7.86 -16.41 9.68
C LYS A 80 -9.27 -16.43 10.27
N ARG A 81 -9.39 -16.20 11.59
CA ARG A 81 -10.69 -16.13 12.28
C ARG A 81 -11.61 -15.05 11.70
N LEU A 82 -11.07 -13.89 11.30
CA LEU A 82 -11.83 -12.84 10.66
C LEU A 82 -12.42 -13.33 9.32
N ARG A 83 -11.65 -14.05 8.51
CA ARG A 83 -12.15 -14.65 7.26
C ARG A 83 -13.27 -15.64 7.55
N ASP A 84 -13.05 -16.56 8.49
CA ASP A 84 -14.06 -17.57 8.86
C ASP A 84 -15.40 -16.91 9.26
N VAL A 85 -15.35 -15.84 10.07
CA VAL A 85 -16.55 -15.10 10.50
C VAL A 85 -17.22 -14.36 9.34
N LEU A 86 -16.43 -13.70 8.48
CA LEU A 86 -16.99 -12.99 7.32
C LEU A 86 -17.63 -13.97 6.32
N ASP A 87 -17.05 -15.15 6.12
CA ASP A 87 -17.61 -16.19 5.24
C ASP A 87 -18.91 -16.77 5.82
N GLN A 88 -18.99 -16.92 7.15
CA GLN A 88 -20.25 -17.31 7.80
C GLN A 88 -21.35 -16.26 7.65
N LEU A 89 -21.01 -14.97 7.78
CA LEU A 89 -21.97 -13.87 7.72
C LEU A 89 -22.41 -13.55 6.28
N PHE A 90 -21.49 -13.61 5.32
CA PHE A 90 -21.70 -13.11 3.96
C PHE A 90 -21.59 -14.18 2.88
N GLY A 91 -21.41 -15.45 3.26
CA GLY A 91 -21.32 -16.57 2.32
C GLY A 91 -22.53 -16.68 1.38
N TYR A 92 -23.70 -16.25 1.83
CA TYR A 92 -24.94 -16.22 1.04
C TYR A 92 -24.89 -15.28 -0.17
N LEU A 93 -23.93 -14.33 -0.23
CA LEU A 93 -23.77 -13.41 -1.36
C LEU A 93 -23.13 -14.08 -2.58
N ASP A 94 -22.57 -15.28 -2.40
CA ASP A 94 -21.97 -16.07 -3.46
C ASP A 94 -23.09 -16.74 -4.28
N GLN A 95 -23.53 -16.07 -5.35
CA GLN A 95 -24.54 -16.60 -6.28
C GLN A 95 -23.91 -17.54 -7.33
N SER A 96 -22.58 -17.59 -7.40
CA SER A 96 -21.85 -18.59 -8.17
C SER A 96 -21.90 -19.92 -7.46
N ASP A 97 -22.17 -20.98 -8.22
CA ASP A 97 -22.01 -22.34 -7.76
C ASP A 97 -20.53 -22.53 -7.38
N ARG A 98 -20.25 -22.61 -6.07
CA ARG A 98 -18.87 -22.78 -5.56
C ARG A 98 -18.18 -24.00 -6.16
N SER A 99 -18.96 -24.94 -6.67
CA SER A 99 -18.51 -26.09 -7.47
C SER A 99 -17.61 -25.71 -8.64
N ILE A 100 -17.78 -24.54 -9.28
CA ILE A 100 -16.93 -24.13 -10.41
C ILE A 100 -15.53 -23.68 -9.97
N TYR A 101 -15.39 -23.19 -8.73
CA TYR A 101 -14.11 -22.78 -8.15
C TYR A 101 -13.46 -23.86 -7.28
N ASP A 102 -14.27 -24.79 -6.75
CA ASP A 102 -13.83 -25.94 -5.94
C ASP A 102 -13.59 -27.20 -6.80
N GLU A 103 -14.16 -27.27 -8.02
CA GLU A 103 -13.64 -28.15 -9.08
C GLU A 103 -12.26 -27.65 -9.48
N GLN A 104 -11.28 -28.29 -8.85
CA GLN A 104 -9.86 -28.24 -9.16
C GLN A 104 -9.61 -28.41 -10.65
N ILE A 105 -9.66 -27.32 -11.40
CA ILE A 105 -9.00 -27.23 -12.69
C ILE A 105 -7.52 -27.00 -12.38
N ASP A 106 -6.80 -28.09 -12.13
CA ASP A 106 -5.33 -28.15 -12.06
C ASP A 106 -4.75 -27.82 -13.45
N ILE A 107 -4.84 -26.56 -13.87
CA ILE A 107 -4.07 -26.03 -15.00
C ILE A 107 -2.80 -25.40 -14.42
N PRO A 108 -1.63 -26.04 -14.61
CA PRO A 108 -0.35 -25.47 -14.22
C PRO A 108 -0.18 -24.08 -14.86
N GLY A 109 -0.06 -23.04 -14.03
CA GLY A 109 0.09 -21.64 -14.47
C GLY A 109 -1.10 -20.73 -14.18
N ILE A 110 -2.32 -21.26 -13.97
CA ILE A 110 -3.51 -20.46 -13.61
C ILE A 110 -3.66 -20.33 -12.08
N LEU A 111 -3.14 -21.29 -11.30
CA LEU A 111 -3.12 -21.19 -9.83
C LEU A 111 -2.43 -19.92 -9.29
N ALA A 112 -1.42 -19.39 -10.01
CA ALA A 112 -0.77 -18.13 -9.63
C ALA A 112 -1.65 -16.87 -9.84
N LEU A 113 -2.73 -17.00 -10.61
CA LEU A 113 -3.74 -15.98 -10.84
C LEU A 113 -4.97 -16.13 -9.93
N GLN A 114 -4.95 -17.06 -8.95
CA GLN A 114 -5.96 -17.15 -7.92
C GLN A 114 -5.94 -15.87 -7.09
N GLN A 115 -6.66 -14.86 -7.55
CA GLN A 115 -7.07 -13.73 -6.73
C GLN A 115 -7.84 -14.30 -5.55
N GLU A 116 -7.55 -13.81 -4.34
CA GLU A 116 -8.31 -14.16 -3.15
C GLU A 116 -9.79 -13.81 -3.39
N TYR A 117 -10.59 -14.81 -3.73
CA TYR A 117 -12.02 -14.66 -3.95
C TYR A 117 -12.74 -14.79 -2.62
N TYR A 118 -13.60 -13.82 -2.33
CA TYR A 118 -14.51 -13.85 -1.20
C TYR A 118 -15.92 -13.53 -1.68
N PRO A 119 -16.97 -14.04 -1.02
CA PRO A 119 -18.38 -13.73 -1.33
C PRO A 119 -18.69 -12.23 -1.30
N TYR A 120 -17.97 -11.48 -0.45
CA TYR A 120 -18.03 -10.02 -0.34
C TYR A 120 -16.91 -9.34 -1.14
N VAL A 121 -17.17 -8.11 -1.59
CA VAL A 121 -16.15 -7.28 -2.25
C VAL A 121 -14.99 -7.01 -1.27
N TYR A 122 -13.78 -7.39 -1.68
CA TYR A 122 -12.58 -7.28 -0.87
C TYR A 122 -11.43 -6.66 -1.66
N PHE A 123 -10.72 -5.73 -1.02
CA PHE A 123 -9.47 -5.19 -1.52
C PHE A 123 -8.45 -5.12 -0.39
N LYS A 124 -7.27 -5.70 -0.60
CA LYS A 124 -6.14 -5.55 0.31
C LYS A 124 -5.58 -4.12 0.22
N LEU A 125 -5.39 -3.50 1.38
CA LEU A 125 -4.59 -2.28 1.54
C LEU A 125 -3.24 -2.69 2.11
N ASP A 126 -2.18 -2.43 1.35
CA ASP A 126 -0.81 -2.63 1.82
C ASP A 126 -0.26 -1.29 2.30
N LEU A 127 0.11 -1.25 3.58
CA LEU A 127 0.64 -0.05 4.25
C LEU A 127 2.11 -0.23 4.65
N ASP A 128 2.70 -1.40 4.38
CA ASP A 128 4.10 -1.70 4.67
C ASP A 128 4.98 -1.13 3.55
N TYR A 129 5.16 0.19 3.55
CA TYR A 129 5.99 0.89 2.56
C TYR A 129 7.50 0.71 2.76
N ILE A 130 7.91 0.11 3.89
CA ILE A 130 9.30 -0.08 4.26
C ILE A 130 9.47 -1.53 4.71
N ASP A 131 10.25 -2.29 3.94
CA ASP A 131 10.63 -3.65 4.29
C ASP A 131 11.73 -3.61 5.36
N MET A 132 11.34 -3.34 6.61
CA MET A 132 12.25 -3.27 7.78
C MET A 132 12.80 -4.65 8.20
N ASN A 133 12.41 -5.73 7.50
CA ASN A 133 12.77 -7.11 7.83
C ASN A 133 13.92 -7.68 7.00
N LYS A 134 14.57 -6.89 6.13
CA LYS A 134 15.91 -7.23 5.62
C LYS A 134 16.96 -6.81 6.64
N LYS A 135 17.15 -7.65 7.66
CA LYS A 135 18.40 -7.72 8.43
C LYS A 135 19.22 -8.88 7.91
#